data_AF-A0A953X4M7-F1
#
_entry.id   AF-A0A953X4M7-F1
#
_cell.length_a   1.000
_cell.length_b   1.000
_cell.length_c   1.000
_cell.angle_alpha   90.00
_cell.angle_beta   90.00
_cell.angle_gamma   90.00
#
_symmetry.space_group_name_H-M   'P 1'
#
loop_
_entity.id
_entity.type
_entity.pdbx_description
1 polymer ?
#
loop_
_entity_poly.entity_id
_entity_poly.type
_entity_poly.pdbx_seq_one_letter_code
_entity_poly.pdbx_strand_id
1 'polypeptide(L)'
;IAFLGDTDAPEVLQRYEGYVDAHRRAGLTIDPELTVPANFEVESAEAALGMLLERGIPFDGVFAASDLIGLGVIRCLLRTGVSVPGDVSVVGYDNLQLAAYSHPSL
;
A
#
# COMPACT_ATOMS: atom_id res chain seq x y z
N ILE A 1 2.73 -7.83 -5.20
CA ILE A 1 1.85 -6.98 -4.36
C ILE A 1 2.62 -6.56 -3.11
N ALA A 2 2.69 -5.27 -2.81
CA ALA A 2 3.27 -4.73 -1.60
C ALA A 2 2.21 -4.52 -0.51
N PHE A 3 2.61 -4.68 0.76
CA PHE A 3 1.84 -4.32 1.93
C PHE A 3 2.45 -3.08 2.57
N LEU A 4 1.66 -2.02 2.75
CA LEU A 4 2.10 -0.80 3.44
C LEU A 4 1.32 -0.61 4.75
N GLY A 5 2.04 -0.66 5.88
CA GLY A 5 1.47 -0.48 7.21
C GLY A 5 2.42 -0.99 8.31
N ASP A 6 2.38 -0.34 9.47
CA ASP A 6 3.16 -0.74 10.65
C ASP A 6 2.49 -1.91 11.41
N THR A 7 3.07 -3.11 11.31
CA THR A 7 2.56 -4.33 11.94
C THR A 7 2.75 -4.39 13.46
N ASP A 8 3.40 -3.41 14.08
CA ASP A 8 3.44 -3.29 15.54
C ASP A 8 2.07 -2.87 16.11
N ALA A 9 1.22 -2.23 15.29
CA ALA A 9 -0.17 -1.93 15.63
C ALA A 9 -1.04 -3.20 15.48
N PRO A 10 -1.80 -3.62 16.52
CA PRO A 10 -2.58 -4.86 16.49
C PRO A 10 -3.56 -4.98 15.31
N GLU A 11 -4.25 -3.89 14.97
CA GLU A 11 -5.18 -3.85 13.85
C GLU A 11 -4.49 -3.99 12.50
N VAL A 12 -3.28 -3.45 12.35
CA VAL A 12 -2.48 -3.57 11.12
C VAL A 12 -1.92 -4.98 11.01
N LEU A 13 -1.51 -5.59 12.12
CA LEU A 13 -1.08 -6.99 12.14
C LEU A 13 -2.18 -7.92 11.62
N GLN A 14 -3.43 -7.71 12.05
CA GLN A 14 -4.57 -8.49 11.54
C GLN A 14 -4.81 -8.28 10.04
N ARG A 15 -4.67 -7.04 9.56
CA ARG A 15 -4.74 -6.72 8.12
C ARG A 15 -3.62 -7.44 7.34
N TYR A 16 -2.40 -7.44 7.89
CA TYR A 16 -1.25 -8.16 7.32
C TYR A 16 -1.46 -9.68 7.30
N GLU A 17 -1.99 -10.28 8.37
CA GLU A 17 -2.34 -11.70 8.41
C GLU A 17 -3.36 -12.07 7.31
N GLY A 18 -4.36 -11.23 7.07
CA GLY A 18 -5.29 -11.39 5.96
C GLY A 18 -4.62 -11.33 4.59
N TYR A 19 -3.69 -10.39 4.40
CA TYR A 19 -2.84 -10.30 3.21
C TYR A 19 -2.00 -11.56 2.99
N VAL A 20 -1.39 -12.10 4.06
CA VAL A 20 -0.60 -13.34 4.03
C VAL A 20 -1.48 -14.52 3.65
N ASP A 21 -2.67 -14.62 4.26
CA ASP A 21 -3.66 -15.65 3.98
C ASP A 21 -4.11 -15.64 2.51
N ALA A 22 -4.37 -14.46 1.95
CA ALA A 22 -4.76 -14.29 0.55
C ALA A 22 -3.65 -14.75 -0.41
N HIS A 23 -2.39 -14.38 -0.15
CA HIS A 23 -1.24 -14.83 -0.93
C HIS A 23 -1.11 -16.35 -0.88
N ARG A 24 -1.21 -16.93 0.31
CA ARG A 24 -1.14 -18.39 0.51
C ARG A 24 -2.23 -19.12 -0.30
N ARG A 25 -3.47 -18.63 -0.25
CA ARG A 25 -4.60 -19.22 -1.02
C ARG A 25 -4.41 -19.10 -2.53
N ALA A 26 -3.73 -18.06 -2.99
CA ALA A 26 -3.38 -17.86 -4.39
C ALA A 26 -2.12 -18.61 -4.84
N GLY A 27 -1.39 -19.27 -3.92
CA GLY A 27 -0.12 -19.93 -4.21
C GLY A 27 1.04 -18.96 -4.46
N LEU A 28 0.94 -17.72 -3.97
CA LEU A 28 1.98 -16.70 -4.10
C LEU A 28 2.87 -16.67 -2.85
N THR A 29 4.17 -16.50 -3.07
CA THR A 29 5.15 -16.28 -1.99
C THR A 29 5.17 -14.81 -1.60
N ILE A 30 5.34 -14.55 -0.30
CA ILE A 30 5.52 -13.19 0.20
C ILE A 30 6.99 -12.85 0.13
N ASP A 31 7.28 -11.71 -0.49
CA ASP A 31 8.58 -11.08 -0.43
C ASP A 31 8.65 -10.17 0.80
N PRO A 32 9.56 -10.42 1.77
CA PRO A 32 9.74 -9.53 2.91
C PRO A 32 10.08 -8.09 2.52
N GLU A 33 10.73 -7.86 1.37
CA GLU A 33 11.06 -6.52 0.91
C GLU A 33 9.83 -5.72 0.45
N LEU A 34 8.72 -6.41 0.17
CA LEU A 34 7.42 -5.83 -0.18
C LEU A 34 6.52 -5.61 1.04
N THR A 35 6.99 -5.85 2.26
CA THR A 35 6.31 -5.47 3.50
C THR A 35 6.96 -4.20 4.04
N VAL A 36 6.30 -3.07 3.85
CA VAL A 36 6.87 -1.74 4.09
C VAL A 36 6.13 -1.07 5.27
N PRO A 37 6.82 -0.77 6.38
CA PRO A 37 6.22 -0.06 7.50
C PRO A 37 5.77 1.35 7.10
N ALA A 38 4.55 1.71 7.47
CA ALA A 38 3.99 3.05 7.28
C ALA A 38 2.97 3.36 8.36
N ASN A 39 3.03 4.59 8.90
CA ASN A 39 2.07 5.06 9.90
C ASN A 39 0.78 5.54 9.23
N PHE A 40 -0.26 5.83 10.03
CA PHE A 40 -1.54 6.37 9.58
C PHE A 40 -1.47 7.86 9.15
N GLU A 41 -0.43 8.23 8.40
CA GLU A 41 -0.18 9.57 7.89
C GLU A 41 0.17 9.50 6.40
N VAL A 42 -0.39 10.42 5.61
CA VAL A 42 -0.20 10.46 4.15
C VAL A 42 1.28 10.63 3.80
N GLU A 43 1.97 11.55 4.49
CA GLU A 43 3.39 11.85 4.28
C GLU A 43 4.29 10.67 4.63
N SER A 44 3.94 9.92 5.68
CA SER A 44 4.68 8.71 6.08
C SER A 44 4.61 7.64 5.00
N ALA A 45 3.40 7.37 4.47
CA ALA A 45 3.20 6.40 3.41
C ALA A 45 3.84 6.83 2.08
N GLU A 46 3.77 8.12 1.74
CA GLU A 46 4.41 8.67 0.54
C GLU A 46 5.93 8.47 0.59
N ALA A 47 6.57 8.79 1.73
CA ALA A 47 8.00 8.59 1.93
C ALA A 47 8.39 7.11 1.89
N ALA A 48 7.64 6.24 2.58
CA ALA A 48 7.91 4.82 2.63
C ALA A 48 7.84 4.15 1.25
N LEU A 49 6.83 4.49 0.44
CA LEU A 49 6.74 3.99 -0.94
C LEU A 49 7.86 4.57 -1.81
N GLY A 50 8.22 5.83 -1.62
CA GLY A 50 9.32 6.46 -2.34
C GLY A 50 10.64 5.70 -2.17
N MET A 51 10.95 5.29 -0.93
CA MET A 51 12.12 4.47 -0.63
C MET A 51 12.07 3.10 -1.30
N LEU A 52 10.89 2.47 -1.40
CA LEU A 52 10.73 1.20 -2.10
C LEU A 52 10.99 1.35 -3.61
N LEU A 53 10.48 2.43 -4.22
CA LEU A 53 10.71 2.76 -5.63
C LEU A 53 12.19 3.07 -5.92
N GLU A 54 12.86 3.83 -5.04
CA GLU A 54 14.29 4.14 -5.16
C GLU A 54 15.17 2.89 -5.10
N ARG A 55 14.77 1.87 -4.34
CA ARG A 55 15.44 0.56 -4.30
C ARG A 55 15.23 -0.27 -5.57
N GLY A 56 14.32 0.14 -6.46
CA GLY A 56 14.02 -0.56 -7.71
C GLY A 56 13.34 -1.91 -7.50
N ILE A 57 12.64 -2.10 -6.37
CA ILE A 57 11.93 -3.35 -6.07
C ILE A 57 10.61 -3.37 -6.86
N PRO A 58 10.39 -4.36 -7.73
CA PRO A 58 9.21 -4.40 -8.58
C PRO A 58 7.94 -4.82 -7.82
N PHE A 59 6.84 -4.12 -8.08
CA PHE A 59 5.49 -4.50 -7.65
C PHE A 59 4.45 -3.91 -8.62
N ASP A 60 3.29 -4.55 -8.69
CA ASP A 60 2.16 -4.22 -9.57
C ASP A 60 0.88 -3.89 -8.79
N GLY A 61 0.93 -4.00 -7.47
CA GLY A 61 -0.20 -3.75 -6.59
C GLY A 61 0.24 -3.38 -5.19
N VAL A 62 -0.54 -2.55 -4.52
CA VAL A 62 -0.35 -2.15 -3.12
C VAL A 62 -1.63 -2.39 -2.34
N PHE A 63 -1.51 -3.15 -1.25
CA PHE A 63 -2.51 -3.17 -0.19
C PHE A 63 -2.04 -2.21 0.91
N ALA A 64 -2.71 -1.06 1.01
CA ALA A 64 -2.49 -0.08 2.04
C ALA A 64 -3.33 -0.43 3.27
N ALA A 65 -2.70 -0.50 4.44
CA ALA A 65 -3.38 -0.87 5.67
C ALA A 65 -4.43 0.16 6.11
N SER A 66 -4.53 1.34 5.50
CA SER A 66 -5.60 2.33 5.68
C SER A 66 -5.76 3.17 4.42
N ASP A 67 -6.86 3.91 4.34
CA ASP A 67 -7.10 4.85 3.24
C ASP A 67 -6.13 6.03 3.29
N LEU A 68 -5.70 6.49 4.48
CA LEU A 68 -4.66 7.52 4.59
C LEU A 68 -3.33 7.05 4.01
N ILE A 69 -2.96 5.79 4.27
CA ILE A 69 -1.78 5.17 3.64
C ILE A 69 -2.01 5.06 2.13
N GLY A 70 -3.19 4.62 1.69
CA GLY A 70 -3.57 4.50 0.28
C GLY A 70 -3.46 5.83 -0.48
N LEU A 71 -3.88 6.93 0.13
CA LEU A 71 -3.73 8.28 -0.42
C LEU A 71 -2.27 8.69 -0.56
N GLY A 72 -1.43 8.39 0.44
CA GLY A 72 0.03 8.62 0.37
C GLY A 72 0.70 7.81 -0.74
N VAL A 73 0.25 6.56 -0.92
CA VAL A 73 0.68 5.67 -2.00
C VAL A 73 0.34 6.25 -3.37
N ILE A 74 -0.93 6.60 -3.59
CA ILE A 74 -1.39 7.22 -4.84
C ILE A 74 -0.58 8.48 -5.14
N ARG A 75 -0.41 9.35 -4.14
CA ARG A 75 0.36 10.59 -4.30
C ARG A 75 1.80 10.32 -4.73
N CYS A 76 2.47 9.34 -4.13
CA CYS A 76 3.83 8.94 -4.48
C CYS A 76 3.93 8.39 -5.91
N LEU A 77 3.03 7.47 -6.29
CA LEU A 77 2.98 6.87 -7.63
C LEU A 77 2.76 7.94 -8.71
N LEU A 78 1.78 8.83 -8.52
CA LEU A 78 1.51 9.91 -9.47
C LEU A 78 2.70 10.88 -9.61
N ARG A 79 3.36 11.22 -8.50
CA ARG A 79 4.56 12.09 -8.53
C ARG A 79 5.74 11.46 -9.27
N THR A 80 5.84 10.14 -9.27
CA THR A 80 6.89 9.38 -9.94
C THR A 80 6.53 8.96 -11.36
N GLY A 81 5.35 9.38 -11.85
CA GLY A 81 4.88 9.09 -13.20
C GLY A 81 4.35 7.66 -13.36
N VAL A 82 4.14 6.92 -12.26
CA VAL A 82 3.53 5.59 -12.25
C VAL A 82 2.02 5.74 -12.24
N SER A 83 1.35 5.16 -13.23
CA SER A 83 -0.09 5.30 -13.40
C SER A 83 -0.87 4.37 -12.46
N VAL A 84 -1.99 4.87 -11.93
CA VAL A 84 -2.92 4.12 -11.07
C VAL A 84 -4.31 4.14 -11.72
N PRO A 85 -4.97 2.99 -11.95
CA PRO A 85 -4.52 1.63 -11.64
C PRO A 85 -3.65 0.97 -12.74
N GLY A 86 -3.21 1.73 -13.76
CA GLY A 86 -2.60 1.18 -14.97
C GLY A 86 -1.32 0.36 -14.74
N ASP A 87 -0.33 0.96 -14.09
CA ASP A 87 0.95 0.30 -13.77
C ASP A 87 0.90 -0.38 -12.39
N VAL A 88 0.26 0.30 -11.41
CA VAL A 88 0.12 -0.20 -10.04
C VAL A 88 -1.33 -0.03 -9.59
N SER A 89 -1.95 -1.13 -9.18
CA SER A 89 -3.26 -1.09 -8.52
C SER A 89 -3.13 -0.78 -7.03
N VAL A 90 -4.03 0.00 -6.45
CA VAL A 90 -3.99 0.37 -5.03
C VAL A 90 -5.33 0.02 -4.39
N VAL A 91 -5.28 -0.66 -3.24
CA VAL A 91 -6.45 -0.95 -2.40
C VAL A 91 -6.20 -0.38 -1.00
N GLY A 92 -7.16 0.39 -0.49
CA GLY A 92 -7.15 0.95 0.86
C GLY A 92 -7.85 0.10 1.91
N TYR A 93 -8.16 0.74 3.03
CA TYR A 93 -8.89 0.19 4.17
C TYR A 93 -9.52 1.34 4.96
N ASP A 94 -10.69 1.15 5.58
CA ASP A 94 -11.46 2.10 6.41
C ASP A 94 -12.66 2.77 5.69
N ASN A 95 -12.66 2.86 4.36
CA ASN A 95 -13.74 3.47 3.56
C ASN A 95 -14.07 4.91 4.02
N LEU A 96 -13.02 5.71 4.22
CA LEU A 96 -13.11 7.12 4.52
C LEU A 96 -13.78 7.85 3.36
N GLN A 97 -14.64 8.82 3.67
CA GLN A 97 -15.28 9.63 2.62
C GLN A 97 -14.26 10.31 1.69
N LEU A 98 -13.08 10.68 2.23
CA LEU A 98 -12.00 11.29 1.47
C LEU A 98 -11.45 10.36 0.36
N ALA A 99 -11.46 9.03 0.58
CA ALA A 99 -10.98 8.04 -0.40
C ALA A 99 -11.79 8.11 -1.71
N ALA A 100 -13.11 8.28 -1.59
CA ALA A 100 -14.00 8.44 -2.75
C ALA A 100 -13.77 9.75 -3.52
N TYR A 101 -13.16 10.76 -2.90
CA TYR A 101 -12.87 12.06 -3.51
C TYR A 101 -11.40 12.21 -3.96
N SER A 102 -10.57 11.17 -3.82
CA SER A 102 -9.20 11.21 -4.31
C SER A 102 -9.12 11.04 -5.82
N HIS A 103 -7.93 11.30 -6.38
CA HIS A 103 -7.67 11.14 -7.81
C HIS A 103 -6.39 10.32 -8.05
N PRO A 104 -6.50 9.11 -8.63
CA PRO A 104 -7.74 8.35 -8.81
C PRO A 104 -8.47 8.10 -7.47
N SER A 105 -9.77 7.83 -7.53
CA SER A 105 -10.54 7.44 -6.35
C SER A 105 -10.03 6.09 -5.86
N LEU A 106 -9.85 5.98 -4.55
CA LEU A 106 -9.47 4.74 -3.87
C LEU A 106 -10.70 3.89 -3.54
#